data_AF-A0A845UWF1-F1
#
_entry.id   AF-A0A845UWF1-F1
#
_cell.length_a   1.000
_cell.length_b   1.000
_cell.length_c   1.000
_cell.angle_alpha   90.00
_cell.angle_beta   90.00
_cell.angle_gamma   90.00
#
_symmetry.space_group_name_H-M   'P 1'
#
loop_
_entity.id
_entity.type
_entity.pdbx_description
1 polymer ?
#
loop_
_entity_poly.entity_id
_entity_poly.type
_entity_poly.pdbx_seq_one_letter_code
_entity_poly.pdbx_strand_id
1 'polypeptide(L)'
;MSAHRGKTVSHAEFARMWFSPMTQAEIGAVLGITDSAVNHRANRRGLPPRKKGPAPALVDGPELRAMWDANVLTSAIAEHFGVSERTIRNVATRFGYPRRTGLGRASISMAEFRQLQAGRRMAAVAAAEQRATDRVWNRAS
;
A
#
# COMPACT_ATOMS: atom_id res chain seq x y z
N MET A 1 -12.59 -21.22 19.27
CA MET A 1 -11.26 -21.60 18.74
C MET A 1 -10.32 -21.84 19.91
N SER A 2 -9.88 -23.08 20.10
CA SER A 2 -8.97 -23.41 21.20
C SER A 2 -7.60 -22.78 20.92
N ALA A 3 -7.04 -22.04 21.90
CA ALA A 3 -5.75 -21.39 21.76
C ALA A 3 -4.64 -22.45 21.72
N HIS A 4 -4.26 -22.89 20.51
CA HIS A 4 -3.18 -23.84 20.36
C HIS A 4 -1.85 -23.16 20.69
N ARG A 5 -1.31 -23.45 21.88
CA ARG A 5 -0.08 -22.84 22.37
C ARG A 5 1.16 -23.35 21.63
N GLY A 6 1.08 -24.50 20.95
CA GLY A 6 2.19 -25.18 20.29
C GLY A 6 3.26 -25.70 21.27
N LYS A 7 4.36 -26.21 20.73
CA LYS A 7 5.47 -26.80 21.49
C LYS A 7 6.13 -25.77 22.42
N THR A 8 6.41 -26.20 23.64
CA THR A 8 7.21 -25.45 24.61
C THR A 8 8.67 -25.83 24.41
N VAL A 9 9.52 -24.82 24.24
CA VAL A 9 10.97 -24.95 24.07
C VAL A 9 11.66 -24.01 25.05
N SER A 10 12.91 -24.34 25.40
CA SER A 10 13.72 -23.49 26.28
C SER A 10 13.97 -22.12 25.65
N HIS A 11 14.37 -21.14 26.46
CA HIS A 11 14.79 -19.83 25.96
C HIS A 11 15.94 -19.99 24.94
N ALA A 12 16.97 -20.76 25.30
CA ALA A 12 18.16 -20.96 24.48
C ALA A 12 17.83 -21.61 23.12
N GLU A 13 16.98 -22.63 23.13
CA GLU A 13 16.54 -23.31 21.91
C GLU A 13 15.71 -22.38 21.00
N PHE A 14 14.80 -21.60 21.59
CA PHE A 14 14.06 -20.60 20.83
C PHE A 14 14.97 -19.52 20.25
N ALA A 15 15.96 -19.04 21.01
CA ALA A 15 16.94 -18.06 20.53
C ALA A 15 17.77 -18.61 19.36
N ARG A 16 18.18 -19.89 19.41
CA ARG A 16 18.87 -20.56 18.30
C ARG A 16 18.01 -20.57 17.02
N MET A 17 16.73 -20.91 17.13
CA MET A 17 15.80 -20.83 16.00
C MET A 17 15.61 -19.38 15.51
N TRP A 18 15.53 -18.41 16.42
CA TRP A 18 15.30 -17.00 16.10
C TRP A 18 16.42 -16.37 15.27
N PHE A 19 17.69 -16.71 15.59
CA PHE A 19 18.88 -16.22 14.88
C PHE A 19 19.29 -17.07 13.69
N SER A 20 18.55 -18.15 13.39
CA SER A 20 18.80 -18.97 12.22
C SER A 20 18.26 -18.32 10.93
N PRO A 21 18.64 -18.83 9.75
CA PRO A 21 18.07 -18.40 8.47
C PRO A 21 16.56 -18.66 8.33
N MET A 22 15.97 -19.50 9.18
CA MET A 22 14.54 -19.85 9.10
C MET A 22 13.66 -18.62 9.21
N THR A 23 12.64 -18.52 8.38
CA THR A 23 11.57 -17.53 8.47
C THR A 23 10.71 -17.75 9.73
N GLN A 24 9.95 -16.72 10.14
CA GLN A 24 9.01 -16.86 11.26
C GLN A 24 7.92 -17.90 10.97
N ALA A 25 7.53 -18.08 9.71
CA ALA A 25 6.58 -19.09 9.28
C ALA A 25 7.15 -20.52 9.47
N GLU A 26 8.40 -20.76 9.09
CA GLU A 26 9.06 -22.05 9.29
C GLU A 26 9.27 -22.37 10.79
N ILE A 27 9.69 -21.39 11.58
CA ILE A 27 9.77 -21.55 13.04
C ILE A 27 8.38 -21.86 13.62
N GLY A 28 7.35 -21.19 13.11
CA GLY A 28 5.96 -21.43 13.47
C GLY A 28 5.54 -22.87 13.17
N ALA A 29 5.85 -23.38 11.98
CA ALA A 29 5.56 -24.76 11.60
C ALA A 29 6.25 -25.77 12.52
N VAL A 30 7.54 -25.57 12.84
CA VAL A 30 8.29 -26.45 13.77
C VAL A 30 7.65 -26.49 15.15
N LEU A 31 7.22 -25.33 15.64
CA LEU A 31 6.61 -25.15 16.96
C LEU A 31 5.10 -25.41 16.99
N GLY A 32 4.45 -25.60 15.84
CA GLY A 32 2.99 -25.69 15.74
C GLY A 32 2.28 -24.40 16.17
N ILE A 33 2.80 -23.23 15.79
CA ILE A 33 2.18 -21.91 16.06
C ILE A 33 2.23 -21.01 14.82
N THR A 34 1.46 -19.92 14.84
CA THR A 34 1.54 -18.91 13.78
C THR A 34 2.85 -18.12 13.85
N ASP A 35 3.27 -17.56 12.72
CA ASP A 35 4.39 -16.62 12.60
C ASP A 35 4.26 -15.42 13.57
N SER A 36 3.04 -14.89 13.71
CA SER A 36 2.74 -13.82 14.65
C SER A 36 2.99 -14.25 16.10
N ALA A 37 2.63 -15.48 16.46
CA ALA A 37 2.90 -16.04 17.79
C ALA A 37 4.41 -16.26 18.04
N VAL A 38 5.18 -16.62 17.00
CA VAL A 38 6.66 -16.64 17.07
C VAL A 38 7.19 -15.25 17.41
N ASN A 39 6.75 -14.21 16.71
CA ASN A 39 7.16 -12.83 16.98
C ASN A 39 6.80 -12.38 18.41
N HIS A 40 5.60 -12.69 18.89
CA HIS A 40 5.21 -12.40 20.27
C HIS A 40 6.08 -13.14 21.31
N ARG A 41 6.44 -14.39 21.04
CA ARG A 41 7.34 -15.18 21.89
C ARG A 41 8.75 -14.60 21.93
N ALA A 42 9.27 -14.10 20.80
CA ALA A 42 10.57 -13.42 20.75
C ALA A 42 10.56 -12.15 21.61
N ASN A 43 9.53 -11.31 21.45
CA ASN A 43 9.36 -10.08 22.23
C ASN A 43 9.26 -10.37 23.74
N ARG A 44 8.45 -11.36 24.15
CA ARG A 44 8.32 -11.74 25.57
C ARG A 44 9.60 -12.30 26.17
N ARG A 45 10.52 -12.81 25.35
CA ARG A 45 11.83 -13.31 25.77
C ARG A 45 12.94 -12.26 25.66
N GLY A 46 12.62 -11.01 25.30
CA GLY A 46 13.61 -9.94 25.19
C GLY A 46 14.59 -10.12 24.02
N LEU A 47 14.25 -10.94 23.02
CA LEU A 47 15.10 -11.11 21.85
C LEU A 47 15.02 -9.88 20.93
N PRO A 48 16.13 -9.45 20.32
CA PRO A 48 16.13 -8.31 19.42
C PRO A 48 15.27 -8.58 18.17
N PRO A 49 14.61 -7.56 17.61
CA PRO A 49 13.85 -7.70 16.37
C PRO A 49 14.74 -8.19 15.22
N ARG A 50 14.22 -9.09 14.39
CA ARG A 50 14.90 -9.46 13.14
C ARG A 50 14.88 -8.29 12.17
N LYS A 51 15.94 -8.17 11.38
CA LYS A 51 16.02 -7.17 10.29
C LYS A 51 14.79 -7.33 9.41
N LYS A 52 14.00 -6.26 9.27
CA LYS A 52 12.89 -6.23 8.33
C LYS A 52 13.47 -6.33 6.92
N GLY A 53 12.87 -7.16 6.07
CA GLY A 53 13.19 -7.17 4.65
C GLY A 53 12.93 -5.79 4.02
N PRO A 54 13.45 -5.55 2.80
CA PRO A 54 13.15 -4.32 2.07
C PRO A 54 11.63 -4.12 2.00
N ALA A 55 11.19 -2.89 2.25
CA ALA A 55 9.80 -2.54 2.01
C ALA A 55 9.47 -2.82 0.53
N PRO A 56 8.25 -3.28 0.21
CA PRO A 56 7.82 -3.41 -1.19
C PRO A 56 8.11 -2.10 -1.94
N ALA A 57 8.53 -2.24 -3.21
CA ALA A 57 8.77 -1.10 -4.08
C ALA A 57 7.58 -0.14 -4.02
N LEU A 58 7.90 1.16 -3.93
CA LEU A 58 6.90 2.20 -3.72
C LEU A 58 5.93 2.20 -4.90
N VAL A 59 4.64 2.16 -4.59
CA VAL A 59 3.58 2.58 -5.51
C VAL A 59 3.87 4.03 -5.93
N ASP A 60 3.75 4.35 -7.22
CA ASP A 60 3.99 5.70 -7.74
C ASP A 60 3.12 6.73 -6.99
N GLY A 61 3.77 7.62 -6.24
CA GLY A 61 3.11 8.53 -5.30
C GLY A 61 2.12 9.48 -5.98
N PRO A 62 2.55 10.22 -7.03
CA PRO A 62 1.68 11.04 -7.87
C PRO A 62 0.48 10.31 -8.48
N GLU A 63 0.69 9.13 -9.08
CA GLU A 63 -0.41 8.38 -9.70
C GLU A 63 -1.40 7.88 -8.65
N LEU A 64 -0.90 7.33 -7.55
CA LEU A 64 -1.74 6.95 -6.41
C LEU A 64 -2.50 8.15 -5.85
N ARG A 65 -1.86 9.32 -5.75
CA ARG A 65 -2.52 10.54 -5.28
C ARG A 65 -3.69 10.91 -6.17
N ALA A 66 -3.50 10.89 -7.49
CA ALA A 66 -4.55 11.22 -8.45
C ALA A 66 -5.75 10.27 -8.33
N MET A 67 -5.50 8.96 -8.19
CA MET A 67 -6.56 7.97 -7.98
C MET A 67 -7.24 8.12 -6.61
N TRP A 68 -6.47 8.44 -5.57
CA TRP A 68 -6.98 8.64 -4.22
C TRP A 68 -7.90 9.84 -4.11
N ASP A 69 -7.49 10.98 -4.66
CA ASP A 69 -8.26 12.24 -4.68
C ASP A 69 -9.52 12.12 -5.55
N ALA A 70 -9.45 11.35 -6.65
CA ALA A 70 -10.62 11.03 -7.48
C ALA A 70 -11.55 9.99 -6.84
N ASN A 71 -11.26 9.53 -5.63
CA ASN A 71 -12.04 8.55 -4.88
C ASN A 71 -12.23 7.22 -5.64
N VAL A 72 -11.22 6.77 -6.41
CA VAL A 72 -11.23 5.47 -7.11
C VAL A 72 -11.29 4.32 -6.11
N LEU A 73 -12.05 3.26 -6.39
CA LEU A 73 -12.14 2.08 -5.51
C LEU A 73 -10.75 1.55 -5.09
N THR A 74 -10.52 1.36 -3.79
CA THR A 74 -9.23 0.89 -3.27
C THR A 74 -8.82 -0.47 -3.84
N SER A 75 -9.80 -1.36 -4.08
CA SER A 75 -9.58 -2.64 -4.76
C SER A 75 -9.08 -2.45 -6.19
N ALA A 76 -9.67 -1.53 -6.96
CA ALA A 76 -9.24 -1.21 -8.32
C ALA A 76 -7.86 -0.55 -8.36
N ILE A 77 -7.54 0.32 -7.38
CA ILE A 77 -6.18 0.87 -7.22
C ILE A 77 -5.18 -0.24 -6.91
N ALA A 78 -5.54 -1.16 -6.01
CA ALA A 78 -4.69 -2.29 -5.63
C ALA A 78 -4.39 -3.21 -6.82
N GLU A 79 -5.41 -3.51 -7.64
CA GLU A 79 -5.27 -4.25 -8.89
C GLU A 79 -4.35 -3.54 -9.88
N HIS A 80 -4.54 -2.22 -10.09
CA HIS A 80 -3.72 -1.42 -11.01
C HIS A 80 -2.22 -1.47 -10.65
N PHE A 81 -1.90 -1.43 -9.37
CA PHE A 81 -0.51 -1.49 -8.90
C PHE A 81 0.01 -2.90 -8.61
N GLY A 82 -0.82 -3.95 -8.76
CA GLY A 82 -0.44 -5.33 -8.43
C GLY A 82 -0.10 -5.55 -6.96
N VAL A 83 -0.73 -4.82 -6.04
CA VAL A 83 -0.48 -4.90 -4.59
C VAL A 83 -1.76 -5.17 -3.80
N SER A 84 -1.64 -5.43 -2.50
CA SER A 84 -2.82 -5.57 -1.63
C SER A 84 -3.48 -4.21 -1.32
N GLU A 85 -4.80 -4.21 -1.08
CA GLU A 85 -5.51 -3.01 -0.58
C GLU A 85 -4.92 -2.45 0.72
N ARG A 86 -4.34 -3.33 1.56
CA ARG A 86 -3.64 -2.93 2.78
C ARG A 86 -2.37 -2.15 2.44
N THR A 87 -1.63 -2.56 1.40
CA THR A 87 -0.48 -1.81 0.89
C THR A 87 -0.90 -0.42 0.46
N ILE A 88 -1.97 -0.29 -0.34
CA ILE A 88 -2.49 1.01 -0.77
C ILE A 88 -2.84 1.93 0.42
N ARG A 89 -3.57 1.42 1.42
CA ARG A 89 -3.90 2.19 2.63
C ARG A 89 -2.67 2.62 3.43
N ASN A 90 -1.68 1.74 3.56
CA ASN A 90 -0.43 2.04 4.24
C ASN A 90 0.36 3.12 3.50
N VAL A 91 0.42 3.05 2.17
CA VAL A 91 1.10 4.04 1.34
C VAL A 91 0.38 5.38 1.44
N ALA A 92 -0.95 5.43 1.30
CA ALA A 92 -1.73 6.65 1.47
C ALA A 92 -1.52 7.30 2.85
N THR A 93 -1.46 6.48 3.92
CA THR A 93 -1.14 6.96 5.28
C THR A 93 0.28 7.51 5.37
N ARG A 94 1.27 6.80 4.80
CA ARG A 94 2.68 7.22 4.79
C ARG A 94 2.88 8.54 4.07
N PHE A 95 2.12 8.80 3.01
CA PHE A 95 2.13 10.07 2.27
C PHE A 95 1.20 11.14 2.85
N GLY A 96 0.52 10.87 3.98
CA GLY A 96 -0.34 11.85 4.64
C GLY A 96 -1.62 12.19 3.86
N TYR A 97 -2.11 11.28 3.03
CA TYR A 97 -3.34 11.53 2.28
C TYR A 97 -4.55 11.57 3.22
N PRO A 98 -5.53 12.45 2.97
CA PRO A 98 -6.70 12.56 3.81
C PRO A 98 -7.46 11.25 3.85
N ARG A 99 -8.06 10.96 5.01
CA ARG A 99 -8.88 9.77 5.20
C ARG A 99 -10.11 9.90 4.31
N ARG A 100 -10.31 8.92 3.43
CA ARG A 100 -11.52 8.83 2.60
C ARG A 100 -12.70 8.51 3.51
N THR A 101 -13.73 9.36 3.49
CA THR A 101 -14.97 9.15 4.25
C THR A 101 -15.66 7.90 3.70
N GLY A 102 -15.84 6.90 4.56
CA GLY A 102 -16.23 5.55 4.15
C GLY A 102 -17.64 5.45 3.56
N LEU A 103 -17.82 4.35 2.83
CA LEU A 103 -19.09 3.72 2.44
C LEU A 103 -19.82 4.31 1.22
N GLY A 104 -19.39 3.87 0.04
CA GLY A 104 -20.31 3.25 -0.92
C GLY A 104 -21.20 4.14 -1.81
N ARG A 105 -21.19 5.48 -1.69
CA ARG A 105 -22.09 6.31 -2.53
C ARG A 105 -21.46 7.15 -3.64
N ALA A 106 -20.13 7.25 -3.74
CA ALA A 106 -19.48 8.06 -4.77
C ALA A 106 -18.06 7.62 -5.16
N SER A 107 -17.72 6.33 -5.02
CA SER A 107 -16.45 5.82 -5.54
C SER A 107 -16.58 5.54 -7.03
N ILE A 108 -15.64 6.06 -7.83
CA ILE A 108 -15.62 5.78 -9.27
C ILE A 108 -14.79 4.52 -9.56
N SER A 109 -15.16 3.83 -10.62
CA SER A 109 -14.41 2.74 -11.22
C SER A 109 -13.12 3.26 -11.88
N MET A 110 -12.20 2.34 -12.17
CA MET A 110 -10.99 2.65 -12.93
C MET A 110 -11.32 3.16 -14.35
N ALA A 111 -12.41 2.67 -14.96
CA ALA A 111 -12.85 3.11 -16.28
C ALA A 111 -13.32 4.58 -16.26
N GLU A 112 -14.16 4.94 -15.29
CA GLU A 112 -14.61 6.33 -15.08
C GLU A 112 -13.43 7.25 -14.75
N PHE A 113 -12.46 6.77 -13.96
CA PHE A 113 -11.23 7.53 -13.72
C PHE A 113 -10.45 7.79 -15.01
N ARG A 114 -10.29 6.78 -15.88
CA ARG A 114 -9.63 6.93 -17.18
C ARG A 114 -10.37 7.93 -18.08
N GLN A 115 -11.70 7.89 -18.09
CA GLN A 115 -12.53 8.87 -18.82
C GLN A 115 -12.34 10.29 -18.28
N LEU A 116 -12.32 10.46 -16.96
CA LEU A 116 -12.06 11.75 -16.31
C LEU A 116 -10.68 12.30 -16.69
N GLN A 117 -9.66 11.44 -16.72
CA GLN A 117 -8.30 11.83 -17.13
C GLN A 117 -8.24 12.22 -18.61
N ALA A 118 -8.92 11.48 -19.49
CA ALA A 118 -9.01 11.81 -20.91
C ALA A 118 -9.67 13.18 -21.13
N GLY A 119 -10.81 13.44 -20.46
CA GLY A 119 -11.48 14.74 -20.53
C GLY A 119 -10.61 15.90 -20.04
N ARG A 120 -9.88 15.71 -18.92
CA ARG A 120 -8.93 16.71 -18.40
C ARG A 120 -7.80 17.02 -19.38
N ARG A 121 -7.25 16.00 -20.05
CA ARG A 121 -6.20 16.18 -21.06
C ARG A 121 -6.72 16.95 -22.27
N MET A 122 -7.90 16.58 -22.79
CA MET A 122 -8.52 17.30 -23.91
C MET A 122 -8.78 18.77 -23.57
N ALA A 123 -9.34 19.05 -22.39
CA ALA A 123 -9.56 20.42 -21.93
C ALA A 123 -8.25 21.22 -21.80
N ALA A 124 -7.18 20.58 -21.32
CA ALA A 124 -5.86 21.22 -21.20
C ALA A 124 -5.25 21.55 -22.56
N VAL A 125 -5.40 20.67 -23.57
CA VAL A 125 -4.98 20.94 -24.95
C VAL A 125 -5.77 22.10 -25.53
N ALA A 126 -7.10 22.08 -25.44
CA ALA A 126 -7.95 23.16 -25.95
C ALA A 126 -7.60 24.52 -25.32
N ALA A 127 -7.37 24.57 -24.00
CA ALA A 127 -6.95 25.79 -23.32
C ALA A 127 -5.54 26.25 -23.70
N ALA A 128 -4.65 25.34 -24.10
CA ALA A 128 -3.33 25.70 -24.62
C ALA A 128 -3.42 26.31 -26.02
N GLU A 129 -4.26 25.74 -26.89
CA GLU A 129 -4.52 26.22 -28.25
C GLU A 129 -5.15 27.63 -28.24
N GLN A 130 -6.15 27.85 -27.38
CA GLN A 130 -6.77 29.18 -27.22
C GLN A 130 -5.76 30.23 -26.76
N ARG A 131 -4.96 29.94 -25.73
CA ARG A 131 -3.91 30.86 -25.26
C ARG A 131 -2.83 31.13 -26.30
N ALA A 132 -2.50 30.14 -27.13
CA ALA A 132 -1.57 30.33 -28.24
C ALA A 132 -2.16 31.27 -29.30
N THR A 133 -3.45 31.06 -29.62
CA THR A 133 -4.20 31.89 -30.58
C THR A 133 -4.30 33.33 -30.10
N ASP A 134 -4.72 33.55 -28.85
CA ASP A 134 -4.83 34.88 -28.24
C ASP A 134 -3.49 35.62 -28.19
N ARG A 135 -2.39 34.89 -27.92
CA ARG A 135 -1.03 35.46 -27.94
C ARG A 135 -0.58 35.89 -29.32
N VAL A 136 -0.97 35.16 -30.37
CA VAL A 136 -0.64 35.53 -31.75
C VAL A 136 -1.40 36.79 -32.16
N TRP A 137 -2.70 36.86 -31.85
CA TRP A 137 -3.52 38.04 -32.15
C TRP A 137 -3.10 39.30 -31.38
N ASN A 138 -2.80 39.18 -30.08
CA ASN A 138 -2.32 40.31 -29.27
C ASN A 138 -0.91 40.81 -29.62
N ARG A 139 -0.13 40.07 -30.41
CA ARG A 139 1.21 40.48 -30.85
C ARG A 139 1.22 41.11 -32.26
N ALA A 140 0.11 41.00 -32.98
CA ALA A 140 -0.08 41.54 -34.33
C ALA A 140 -0.89 42.85 -34.36
N SER A 141 -1.34 43.34 -33.19
CA SER A 141 -1.99 44.65 -33.00
C SER A 141 -0.99 45.64 -32.40
#